data_AF-A0A2H1V798-F1
#
_entry.id   AF-A0A2H1V798-F1
#
_cell.length_a   1.000
_cell.length_b   1.000
_cell.length_c   1.000
_cell.angle_alpha   90.00
_cell.angle_beta   90.00
_cell.angle_gamma   90.00
#
_symmetry.space_group_name_H-M   'P 1'
#
loop_
_entity.id
_entity.type
_entity.pdbx_description
1 polymer ?
#
loop_
_entity_poly.entity_id
_entity_poly.type
_entity_poly.pdbx_seq_one_letter_code
_entity_poly.pdbx_strand_id
1 'polypeptide(L)'
;MFKLETYKRRNKVQICKNHNASDTLVPKDVQLMIRPLNLMQNIFCCPKYWIKDNTIMPIGYLSKLMSLSFTIICIICIIYRLYDRIKIDIVNNQGQISNLVTRMGSLVSTITGFLVNYWTTVVFTDNNVVLMLKFIAIHKFLNNEIAFRRFTISNWICVISFFSFEILFILYISSSFKLPLHNVVCGMLIISFDGNIVYATLIIKLLKDKVDLWNIKNYQLGAMDDRERKMYSKKIFDAYVNILDCYEQYCICFQQHIVFHCIYSFAEIVIYFQIGIQFNIKMLSNVLKMYLF
;
A
#
# COMPACT_ATOMS: atom_id res chain seq x y z
N MET A 1 25.68 -12.37 -0.93
CA MET A 1 24.52 -11.49 -0.64
C MET A 1 23.89 -11.77 0.73
N PHE A 2 23.45 -13.01 1.02
CA PHE A 2 22.81 -13.40 2.31
C PHE A 2 23.63 -13.10 3.61
N LYS A 3 24.98 -13.19 3.56
CA LYS A 3 25.84 -12.86 4.72
C LYS A 3 25.92 -11.35 5.03
N LEU A 4 25.74 -10.49 4.02
CA LEU A 4 25.73 -9.03 4.20
C LEU A 4 24.39 -8.55 4.76
N GLU A 5 23.29 -9.18 4.38
CA GLU A 5 21.96 -8.90 4.94
C GLU A 5 21.84 -9.31 6.42
N THR A 6 22.42 -10.45 6.80
CA THR A 6 22.43 -10.91 8.20
C THR A 6 23.26 -10.00 9.10
N TYR A 7 24.37 -9.44 8.59
CA TYR A 7 25.17 -8.45 9.33
C TYR A 7 24.43 -7.10 9.48
N LYS A 8 23.78 -6.59 8.42
CA LYS A 8 22.90 -5.39 8.51
C LYS A 8 21.73 -5.60 9.49
N ARG A 9 21.16 -6.82 9.57
CA ARG A 9 20.06 -7.15 10.48
C ARG A 9 20.47 -7.09 11.96
N ARG A 10 21.64 -7.62 12.31
CA ARG A 10 22.14 -7.57 13.70
C ARG A 10 22.42 -6.13 14.17
N ASN A 11 23.00 -5.28 13.31
CA ASN A 11 23.20 -3.87 13.65
C ASN A 11 21.89 -3.08 13.77
N LYS A 12 20.87 -3.39 12.96
CA LYS A 12 19.53 -2.76 13.09
C LYS A 12 18.85 -3.05 14.43
N VAL A 13 18.92 -4.29 14.93
CA VAL A 13 18.37 -4.65 16.24
C VAL A 13 19.08 -3.91 17.38
N GLN A 14 20.37 -3.61 17.21
CA GLN A 14 21.15 -2.89 18.21
C GLN A 14 20.87 -1.38 18.21
N ILE A 15 20.53 -0.78 17.06
CA ILE A 15 20.09 0.62 16.96
C ILE A 15 18.78 0.83 17.74
N CYS A 16 17.85 -0.14 17.74
CA CYS A 16 16.63 -0.05 18.55
C CYS A 16 16.86 -0.09 20.07
N LYS A 17 17.99 -0.66 20.54
CA LYS A 17 18.29 -0.76 21.97
C LYS A 17 19.05 0.45 22.54
N ASN A 18 19.70 1.24 21.69
CA ASN A 18 20.54 2.38 22.11
C ASN A 18 19.87 3.75 21.96
N HIS A 19 18.63 3.84 21.48
CA HIS A 19 17.90 5.11 21.51
C HIS A 19 17.34 5.36 22.92
N ASN A 20 17.69 6.52 23.48
CA ASN A 20 17.12 7.00 24.73
C ASN A 20 15.59 7.01 24.64
N ALA A 21 14.90 6.67 25.73
CA ALA A 21 13.43 6.55 25.77
C ALA A 21 12.67 7.82 25.32
N SER A 22 13.33 8.99 25.33
CA SER A 22 12.79 10.26 24.81
C SER A 22 12.70 10.31 23.28
N ASP A 23 13.57 9.59 22.56
CA ASP A 23 13.64 9.65 21.10
C ASP A 23 12.52 8.83 20.45
N THR A 24 12.05 7.78 21.13
CA THR A 24 11.00 6.87 20.67
C THR A 24 9.58 7.42 20.79
N LEU A 25 9.40 8.53 21.52
CA LEU A 25 8.08 9.14 21.67
C LEU A 25 7.63 9.74 20.32
N VAL A 26 6.52 9.23 19.80
CA VAL A 26 5.87 9.67 18.57
C VAL A 26 5.14 10.98 18.84
N PRO A 27 5.44 12.06 18.10
CA PRO A 27 4.65 13.29 18.16
C PRO A 27 3.16 13.04 17.83
N LYS A 28 2.25 13.68 18.58
CA LYS A 28 0.79 13.45 18.44
C LYS A 28 0.27 13.77 17.03
N ASP A 29 0.83 14.80 16.40
CA ASP A 29 0.50 15.18 15.04
C ASP A 29 0.90 14.10 14.03
N VAL A 30 2.11 13.52 14.16
CA VAL A 30 2.55 12.39 13.34
C VAL A 30 1.64 11.18 13.54
N GLN A 31 1.21 10.90 14.78
CA GLN A 31 0.27 9.83 15.06
C GLN A 31 -1.09 10.06 14.37
N LEU A 32 -1.63 11.29 14.43
CA LEU A 32 -2.88 11.67 13.76
C LEU A 32 -2.79 11.55 12.23
N MET A 33 -1.62 11.86 11.66
CA MET A 33 -1.35 11.72 10.23
C MET A 33 -1.35 10.25 9.78
N ILE A 34 -0.80 9.34 10.59
CA ILE A 34 -0.69 7.91 10.27
C ILE A 34 -2.00 7.15 10.54
N ARG A 35 -2.80 7.63 11.49
CA ARG A 35 -4.01 6.97 11.97
C ARG A 35 -4.99 6.49 10.88
N PRO A 36 -5.35 7.28 9.84
CA PRO A 36 -6.32 6.80 8.85
C PRO A 36 -5.76 5.61 8.06
N LEU A 37 -4.48 5.64 7.72
CA LEU A 37 -3.81 4.53 7.04
C LEU A 37 -3.74 3.27 7.91
N ASN A 38 -3.36 3.44 9.18
CA ASN A 38 -3.29 2.31 10.12
C ASN A 38 -4.68 1.72 10.38
N LEU A 39 -5.73 2.55 10.43
CA LEU A 39 -7.11 2.09 10.56
C LEU A 39 -7.50 1.19 9.39
N MET A 40 -7.23 1.60 8.15
CA MET A 40 -7.57 0.80 6.97
C MET A 40 -6.76 -0.50 6.92
N GLN A 41 -5.47 -0.45 7.24
CA GLN A 41 -4.63 -1.66 7.32
C GLN A 41 -5.13 -2.63 8.38
N ASN A 42 -5.62 -2.14 9.53
CA ASN A 42 -6.22 -2.98 10.56
C ASN A 42 -7.54 -3.61 10.10
N ILE A 43 -8.40 -2.86 9.40
CA ILE A 43 -9.64 -3.40 8.81
C ILE A 43 -9.33 -4.56 7.86
N PHE A 44 -8.28 -4.45 7.06
CA PHE A 44 -7.83 -5.50 6.14
C PHE A 44 -6.84 -6.50 6.76
N CYS A 45 -6.72 -6.56 8.09
CA CYS A 45 -5.84 -7.51 8.80
C CYS A 45 -4.36 -7.51 8.31
N CYS A 46 -3.88 -6.39 7.77
CA CYS A 46 -2.53 -6.21 7.25
C CYS A 46 -1.81 -5.01 7.91
N PRO A 47 -1.76 -4.90 9.25
CA PRO A 47 -1.04 -3.81 9.91
C PRO A 47 0.45 -3.88 9.58
N LYS A 48 1.09 -2.78 9.18
CA LYS A 48 2.55 -2.76 8.94
C LYS A 48 3.38 -2.63 10.22
N TYR A 49 2.81 -2.02 11.26
CA TYR A 49 3.41 -1.84 12.59
C TYR A 49 2.30 -1.56 13.61
N TRP A 50 2.66 -1.60 14.89
CA TRP A 50 1.75 -1.25 15.99
C TRP A 50 2.14 0.08 16.60
N ILE A 51 1.14 0.90 16.93
CA ILE A 51 1.33 2.11 17.73
C ILE A 51 0.68 1.84 19.08
N LYS A 52 1.49 1.70 20.13
CA LYS A 52 1.03 1.50 21.51
C LYS A 52 1.78 2.46 22.43
N ASP A 53 1.05 3.14 23.31
CA ASP A 53 1.64 4.07 24.30
C ASP A 53 2.59 5.11 23.69
N ASN A 54 2.21 5.68 22.54
CA ASN A 54 3.01 6.63 21.75
C ASN A 54 4.37 6.08 21.26
N THR A 55 4.51 4.76 21.17
CA THR A 55 5.70 4.10 20.62
C THR A 55 5.32 3.24 19.40
N ILE A 56 6.19 3.20 18.40
CA ILE A 56 6.03 2.33 17.23
C ILE A 56 6.77 1.02 17.50
N MET A 57 6.04 -0.08 17.48
CA MET A 57 6.57 -1.42 17.70
C MET A 57 6.37 -2.31 16.47
N PRO A 58 7.26 -3.28 16.24
CA PRO A 58 7.04 -4.30 15.23
C PRO A 58 5.81 -5.16 15.59
N ILE A 59 5.20 -5.73 14.57
CA ILE A 59 4.06 -6.65 14.68
C ILE A 59 4.47 -7.88 15.51
N GLY A 60 3.66 -8.20 16.52
CA GLY A 60 3.83 -9.39 17.35
C GLY A 60 3.51 -10.70 16.62
N TYR A 61 3.90 -11.83 17.22
CA TYR A 61 3.68 -13.17 16.63
C TYR A 61 2.20 -13.48 16.38
N LEU A 62 1.30 -13.11 17.32
CA LEU A 62 -0.14 -13.32 17.16
C LEU A 62 -0.71 -12.60 15.95
N SER A 63 -0.32 -11.34 15.72
CA SER A 63 -0.78 -10.57 14.57
C SER A 63 -0.21 -11.13 13.25
N LYS A 64 1.00 -11.70 13.25
CA LYS A 64 1.54 -12.43 12.08
C LYS A 64 0.72 -13.68 11.77
N LEU A 65 0.31 -14.42 12.80
CA LEU A 65 -0.57 -15.58 12.65
C LEU A 65 -1.96 -15.17 12.13
N MET A 66 -2.54 -14.09 12.66
CA MET A 66 -3.82 -13.56 12.16
C MET A 66 -3.72 -13.13 10.70
N SER A 67 -2.63 -12.46 10.31
CA SER A 67 -2.39 -12.07 8.91
C SER A 67 -2.27 -13.30 8.00
N LEU A 68 -1.56 -14.35 8.43
CA LEU A 68 -1.46 -15.61 7.69
C LEU A 68 -2.84 -16.27 7.50
N SER A 69 -3.62 -16.40 8.58
CA SER A 69 -4.97 -16.96 8.53
C SER A 69 -5.87 -16.15 7.59
N PHE A 70 -5.79 -14.83 7.66
CA PHE A 70 -6.53 -13.94 6.77
C PHE A 70 -6.15 -14.15 5.30
N THR A 71 -4.85 -14.24 4.98
CA THR A 71 -4.38 -14.52 3.62
C THR A 71 -4.92 -15.86 3.10
N ILE A 72 -4.90 -16.92 3.91
CA ILE A 72 -5.44 -18.24 3.53
C ILE A 72 -6.93 -18.14 3.24
N ILE A 73 -7.70 -17.46 4.10
CA ILE A 73 -9.14 -17.25 3.90
C ILE A 73 -9.39 -16.48 2.59
N CYS A 74 -8.61 -15.42 2.32
CA CYS A 74 -8.73 -14.66 1.08
C CYS A 74 -8.50 -15.54 -0.16
N ILE A 75 -7.46 -16.39 -0.14
CA ILE A 75 -7.16 -17.30 -1.24
C ILE A 75 -8.32 -18.29 -1.45
N ILE A 76 -8.86 -18.88 -0.38
CA ILE A 76 -10.00 -19.79 -0.46
C ILE A 76 -11.23 -19.08 -1.05
N CYS A 77 -11.53 -17.85 -0.61
CA CYS A 77 -12.64 -17.05 -1.14
C CYS A 77 -12.50 -16.79 -2.65
N ILE A 78 -11.29 -16.48 -3.13
CA ILE A 78 -11.04 -16.23 -4.55
C ILE A 78 -11.14 -17.52 -5.37
N ILE A 79 -10.62 -18.64 -4.87
CA ILE A 79 -10.78 -19.96 -5.52
C ILE A 79 -12.26 -20.32 -5.62
N TYR A 80 -13.02 -20.12 -4.53
CA TYR A 80 -14.46 -20.37 -4.53
C TYR A 80 -15.20 -19.50 -5.56
N ARG A 81 -14.88 -18.20 -5.63
CA ARG A 81 -15.44 -17.30 -6.65
C ARG A 81 -15.14 -17.76 -8.07
N LEU A 82 -13.93 -18.29 -8.33
CA LEU A 82 -13.61 -18.86 -9.63
C LEU A 82 -14.44 -20.11 -9.94
N TYR A 83 -14.56 -21.01 -8.96
CA TYR A 83 -15.36 -22.23 -9.10
C TYR A 83 -16.83 -21.92 -9.43
N ASP A 84 -17.44 -20.97 -8.72
CA ASP A 84 -18.83 -20.55 -8.96
C ASP A 84 -19.01 -20.00 -10.39
N ARG A 85 -18.08 -19.16 -10.85
CA ARG A 85 -18.08 -18.64 -12.23
C ARG A 85 -17.98 -19.76 -13.27
N ILE A 86 -17.06 -20.70 -13.11
CA ILE A 86 -16.90 -21.84 -14.01
C ILE A 86 -18.20 -22.65 -14.08
N LYS A 87 -18.83 -22.93 -12.94
CA LYS A 87 -20.09 -23.67 -12.87
C LYS A 87 -21.21 -22.98 -13.64
N ILE A 88 -21.36 -21.67 -13.48
CA ILE A 88 -22.40 -20.88 -14.16
C ILE A 88 -22.20 -20.89 -15.69
N ASP A 89 -20.96 -20.79 -16.16
CA ASP A 89 -20.70 -20.77 -17.61
C ASP A 89 -20.92 -22.10 -18.30
N ILE A 90 -20.64 -23.22 -17.63
CA ILE A 90 -20.94 -24.56 -18.14
C ILE A 90 -22.46 -24.69 -18.37
N VAL A 91 -23.27 -24.19 -17.43
CA VAL A 91 -24.74 -24.21 -17.55
C VAL A 91 -25.23 -23.33 -18.71
N ASN A 92 -24.63 -22.16 -18.90
CA ASN A 92 -25.06 -21.21 -19.92
C ASN A 92 -24.53 -21.52 -21.34
N ASN A 93 -23.68 -22.56 -21.50
CA ASN A 93 -23.10 -23.05 -22.76
C ASN A 93 -22.48 -21.93 -23.65
N GLN A 94 -22.04 -20.82 -23.04
CA GLN A 94 -21.49 -19.65 -23.72
C GLN A 94 -19.96 -19.55 -23.60
N GLY A 95 -19.30 -20.53 -23.00
CA GLY A 95 -17.88 -20.50 -22.66
C GLY A 95 -16.95 -20.77 -23.83
N GLN A 96 -16.52 -19.73 -24.55
CA GLN A 96 -15.35 -19.82 -25.43
C GLN A 96 -14.05 -20.04 -24.62
N ILE A 97 -13.10 -20.79 -25.18
CA ILE A 97 -11.78 -21.12 -24.60
C ILE A 97 -10.99 -19.86 -24.17
N SER A 98 -11.17 -18.72 -24.85
CA SER A 98 -10.54 -17.44 -24.47
C SER A 98 -10.89 -16.98 -23.06
N ASN A 99 -12.07 -17.37 -22.53
CA ASN A 99 -12.49 -16.99 -21.19
C ASN A 99 -11.75 -17.75 -20.10
N LEU A 100 -11.31 -18.99 -20.35
CA LEU A 100 -10.65 -19.81 -19.32
C LEU A 100 -9.25 -19.30 -19.00
N VAL A 101 -8.44 -19.03 -20.03
CA VAL A 101 -7.06 -18.53 -19.87
C VAL A 101 -7.05 -17.22 -19.08
N THR A 102 -7.91 -16.28 -19.47
CA THR A 102 -8.08 -14.98 -18.81
C THR A 102 -8.44 -15.11 -17.33
N ARG A 103 -9.35 -16.04 -16.99
CA ARG A 103 -9.78 -16.29 -15.61
C ARG A 103 -8.68 -16.90 -14.76
N MET A 104 -7.94 -17.87 -15.33
CA MET A 104 -6.79 -18.47 -14.66
C MET A 104 -5.68 -17.43 -14.44
N GLY A 105 -5.44 -16.57 -15.43
CA GLY A 105 -4.50 -15.45 -15.30
C GLY A 105 -4.89 -14.50 -14.17
N SER A 106 -6.16 -14.09 -14.10
CA SER A 106 -6.66 -13.21 -13.02
C SER A 106 -6.59 -13.90 -11.65
N LEU A 107 -6.89 -15.20 -11.56
CA LEU A 107 -6.73 -16.00 -10.34
C LEU A 107 -5.27 -16.00 -9.85
N VAL A 108 -4.34 -16.40 -10.72
CA VAL A 108 -2.91 -16.50 -10.38
C VAL A 108 -2.38 -15.14 -9.96
N SER A 109 -2.77 -14.08 -10.68
CA SER A 109 -2.35 -12.72 -10.36
C SER A 109 -2.90 -12.28 -9.00
N THR A 110 -4.18 -12.54 -8.71
CA THR A 110 -4.80 -12.21 -7.42
C THR A 110 -4.16 -12.96 -6.24
N ILE A 111 -3.92 -14.28 -6.39
CA ILE A 111 -3.24 -15.09 -5.37
C ILE A 111 -1.82 -14.55 -5.13
N THR A 112 -1.09 -14.24 -6.20
CA THR A 112 0.25 -13.65 -6.12
C THR A 112 0.19 -12.32 -5.35
N GLY A 113 -0.82 -11.49 -5.58
CA GLY A 113 -1.02 -10.25 -4.84
C GLY A 113 -1.18 -10.47 -3.34
N PHE A 114 -2.00 -11.44 -2.92
CA PHE A 114 -2.16 -11.76 -1.50
C PHE A 114 -0.85 -12.26 -0.89
N LEU A 115 -0.08 -13.06 -1.61
CA LEU A 115 1.24 -13.53 -1.16
C LEU A 115 2.24 -12.37 -1.03
N VAL A 116 2.29 -11.44 -1.99
CA VAL A 116 3.14 -10.23 -1.91
C VAL A 116 2.71 -9.35 -0.74
N ASN A 117 1.40 -9.20 -0.52
CA ASN A 117 0.87 -8.44 0.61
C ASN A 117 1.24 -9.06 1.96
N TYR A 118 1.09 -10.37 2.11
CA TYR A 118 1.54 -11.10 3.29
C TYR A 118 3.05 -10.95 3.50
N TRP A 119 3.84 -11.20 2.45
CA TRP A 119 5.30 -11.13 2.49
C TRP A 119 5.77 -9.76 2.97
N THR A 120 5.29 -8.70 2.35
CA THR A 120 5.69 -7.32 2.69
C THR A 120 5.23 -6.89 4.09
N THR A 121 4.07 -7.36 4.54
CA THR A 121 3.56 -7.04 5.88
C THR A 121 4.36 -7.76 6.97
N VAL A 122 4.64 -9.04 6.78
CA VAL A 122 5.25 -9.91 7.81
C VAL A 122 6.77 -9.93 7.76
N VAL A 123 7.39 -9.91 6.57
CA VAL A 123 8.84 -10.00 6.41
C VAL A 123 9.52 -8.64 6.56
N PHE A 124 8.91 -7.57 6.05
CA PHE A 124 9.46 -6.20 6.13
C PHE A 124 8.92 -5.39 7.32
N THR A 125 8.34 -6.04 8.32
CA THR A 125 7.85 -5.36 9.53
C THR A 125 8.94 -4.47 10.17
N ASP A 126 10.15 -4.99 10.35
CA ASP A 126 11.25 -4.25 10.98
C ASP A 126 11.67 -3.04 10.13
N ASN A 127 11.68 -3.20 8.80
CA ASN A 127 11.99 -2.11 7.88
C ASN A 127 10.91 -1.02 7.91
N ASN A 128 9.63 -1.38 7.99
CA ASN A 128 8.54 -0.43 8.14
C ASN A 128 8.65 0.36 9.45
N VAL A 129 9.05 -0.28 10.56
CA VAL A 129 9.29 0.41 11.84
C VAL A 129 10.47 1.38 11.71
N VAL A 130 11.61 0.93 11.17
CA VAL A 130 12.79 1.78 10.96
C VAL A 130 12.46 2.97 10.06
N LEU A 131 11.69 2.74 8.98
CA LEU A 131 11.21 3.79 8.08
C LEU A 131 10.44 4.86 8.88
N MET A 132 9.48 4.46 9.70
CA MET A 132 8.69 5.39 10.48
C MET A 132 9.49 6.12 11.56
N LEU A 133 10.42 5.43 12.24
CA LEU A 133 11.29 6.06 13.24
C LEU A 133 12.19 7.12 12.61
N LYS A 134 12.81 6.82 11.45
CA LYS A 134 13.60 7.80 10.70
C LYS A 134 12.73 8.98 10.24
N PHE A 135 11.52 8.71 9.75
CA PHE A 135 10.58 9.76 9.40
C PHE A 135 10.25 10.68 10.59
N ILE A 136 9.99 10.12 11.77
CA ILE A 136 9.73 10.89 12.99
C ILE A 136 10.94 11.77 13.35
N ALA A 137 12.15 11.23 13.28
CA ALA A 137 13.37 12.00 13.56
C ALA A 137 13.53 13.19 12.61
N ILE A 138 13.31 12.97 11.31
CA ILE A 138 13.30 14.04 10.29
C ILE A 138 12.21 15.06 10.61
N HIS A 139 11.00 14.59 10.94
CA HIS A 139 9.86 15.45 11.23
C HIS A 139 10.12 16.35 12.45
N LYS A 140 10.69 15.81 13.54
CA LYS A 140 11.05 16.57 14.74
C LYS A 140 12.01 17.73 14.41
N PHE A 141 12.95 17.52 13.49
CA PHE A 141 13.92 18.55 13.08
C PHE A 141 13.37 19.52 12.02
N LEU A 142 12.66 19.01 11.01
CA LEU A 142 12.06 19.75 9.90
C LEU A 142 10.56 19.95 10.12
N ASN A 143 10.17 20.47 11.29
CA ASN A 143 8.76 20.68 11.59
C ASN A 143 8.24 22.00 11.00
N ASN A 144 7.05 21.94 10.42
CA ASN A 144 6.20 23.08 10.08
C ASN A 144 4.77 22.68 10.44
N GLU A 145 4.36 22.99 11.66
CA GLU A 145 3.10 22.49 12.25
C GLU A 145 1.87 22.86 11.43
N ILE A 146 1.83 24.08 10.89
CA ILE A 146 0.67 24.59 10.13
C ILE A 146 0.53 23.82 8.81
N ALA A 147 1.63 23.70 8.05
CA ALA A 147 1.62 22.96 6.79
C ALA A 147 1.31 21.48 7.02
N PHE A 148 1.92 20.88 8.05
CA PHE A 148 1.74 19.48 8.39
C PHE A 148 0.31 19.14 8.86
N ARG A 149 -0.34 20.04 9.61
CA ARG A 149 -1.75 19.90 9.98
C ARG A 149 -2.67 19.94 8.76
N ARG A 150 -2.45 20.87 7.83
CA ARG A 150 -3.23 20.94 6.57
C ARG A 150 -3.04 19.67 5.74
N PHE A 151 -1.81 19.18 5.63
CA PHE A 151 -1.51 17.92 4.96
C PHE A 151 -2.22 16.72 5.62
N THR A 152 -2.21 16.66 6.95
CA THR A 152 -2.92 15.62 7.71
C THR A 152 -4.42 15.61 7.38
N ILE A 153 -5.09 16.77 7.40
CA ILE A 153 -6.52 16.87 7.05
C ILE A 153 -6.76 16.43 5.60
N SER A 154 -5.93 16.90 4.66
CA SER A 154 -6.02 16.51 3.25
C SER A 154 -5.89 15.00 3.06
N ASN A 155 -4.99 14.34 3.79
CA ASN A 155 -4.84 12.88 3.77
C ASN A 155 -6.06 12.15 4.29
N TRP A 156 -6.66 12.62 5.39
CA TRP A 156 -7.89 12.03 5.92
C TRP A 156 -9.01 12.07 4.88
N ILE A 157 -9.21 13.22 4.24
CA ILE A 157 -10.21 13.39 3.18
C ILE A 157 -9.89 12.47 2.00
N CYS A 158 -8.64 12.41 1.56
CA CYS A 158 -8.22 11.58 0.44
C CYS A 158 -8.43 10.08 0.72
N VAL A 159 -8.01 9.59 1.89
CA VAL A 159 -8.18 8.19 2.28
C VAL A 159 -9.67 7.85 2.40
N ILE A 160 -10.45 8.64 3.15
CA ILE A 160 -11.89 8.39 3.32
C ILE A 160 -12.60 8.41 1.96
N SER A 161 -12.32 9.42 1.13
CA SER A 161 -12.93 9.54 -0.19
C SER A 161 -12.58 8.36 -1.09
N PHE A 162 -11.30 7.92 -1.09
CA PHE A 162 -10.85 6.79 -1.90
C PHE A 162 -11.60 5.50 -1.54
N PHE A 163 -11.59 5.14 -0.26
CA PHE A 163 -12.27 3.91 0.18
C PHE A 163 -13.78 3.99 0.07
N SER A 164 -14.38 5.17 0.32
CA SER A 164 -15.83 5.34 0.15
C SER A 164 -16.23 5.15 -1.31
N PHE A 165 -15.44 5.68 -2.25
CA PHE A 165 -15.66 5.49 -3.68
C PHE A 165 -15.57 4.01 -4.08
N GLU A 166 -14.50 3.30 -3.68
CA GLU A 166 -14.33 1.87 -3.98
C GLU A 166 -15.49 1.02 -3.44
N ILE A 167 -15.89 1.25 -2.19
CA ILE A 167 -17.00 0.52 -1.57
C ILE A 167 -18.31 0.79 -2.31
N LEU A 168 -18.63 2.05 -2.59
CA LEU A 168 -19.84 2.42 -3.34
C LEU A 168 -19.83 1.84 -4.75
N PHE A 169 -18.68 1.82 -5.42
CA PHE A 169 -18.52 1.25 -6.74
C PHE A 169 -18.80 -0.26 -6.74
N ILE A 170 -18.24 -1.01 -5.79
CA ILE A 170 -18.50 -2.46 -5.66
C ILE A 170 -19.98 -2.72 -5.37
N LEU A 171 -20.59 -1.96 -4.46
CA LEU A 171 -22.01 -2.10 -4.13
C LEU A 171 -22.90 -1.79 -5.34
N TYR A 172 -22.57 -0.75 -6.09
CA TYR A 172 -23.26 -0.39 -7.33
C TYR A 172 -23.20 -1.53 -8.35
N ILE A 173 -22.00 -2.02 -8.69
CA ILE A 173 -21.81 -3.13 -9.63
C ILE A 173 -22.54 -4.39 -9.13
N SER A 174 -22.42 -4.72 -7.85
CA SER A 174 -23.10 -5.89 -7.29
C SER A 174 -24.63 -5.78 -7.39
N SER A 175 -25.19 -4.60 -7.16
CA SER A 175 -26.63 -4.36 -7.26
C SER A 175 -27.10 -4.41 -8.71
N SER A 176 -26.41 -3.72 -9.62
CA SER A 176 -26.75 -3.66 -11.05
C SER A 176 -26.73 -5.03 -11.72
N PHE A 177 -25.75 -5.88 -11.39
CA PHE A 177 -25.60 -7.21 -11.97
C PHE A 177 -26.21 -8.33 -11.12
N LYS A 178 -26.89 -8.00 -10.01
CA LYS A 178 -27.47 -8.96 -9.05
C LYS A 178 -26.47 -10.04 -8.62
N LEU A 179 -25.22 -9.62 -8.38
CA LEU A 179 -24.15 -10.56 -8.03
C LEU A 179 -24.37 -11.14 -6.63
N PRO A 180 -24.02 -12.42 -6.40
CA PRO A 180 -24.09 -13.03 -5.09
C PRO A 180 -23.15 -12.34 -4.09
N LEU A 181 -23.52 -12.36 -2.80
CA LEU A 181 -22.81 -11.64 -1.72
C LEU A 181 -21.31 -11.98 -1.64
N HIS A 182 -20.91 -13.21 -1.96
CA HIS A 182 -19.49 -13.60 -1.94
C HIS A 182 -18.64 -12.79 -2.93
N ASN A 183 -19.22 -12.28 -4.03
CA ASN A 183 -18.52 -11.40 -4.96
C ASN A 183 -18.24 -10.02 -4.34
N VAL A 184 -19.18 -9.49 -3.53
CA VAL A 184 -18.96 -8.26 -2.76
C VAL A 184 -17.81 -8.45 -1.80
N VAL A 185 -17.81 -9.56 -1.04
CA VAL A 185 -16.73 -9.88 -0.10
C VAL A 185 -15.38 -9.95 -0.83
N CYS A 186 -15.30 -10.68 -1.95
CA CYS A 186 -14.07 -10.76 -2.74
C CYS A 186 -13.63 -9.39 -3.28
N GLY A 187 -14.57 -8.55 -3.71
CA GLY A 187 -14.28 -7.18 -4.14
C GLY A 187 -13.67 -6.37 -3.00
N MET A 188 -14.27 -6.42 -1.81
CA MET A 188 -13.77 -5.71 -0.62
C MET A 188 -12.36 -6.17 -0.24
N LEU A 189 -12.04 -7.47 -0.39
CA LEU A 189 -10.69 -7.98 -0.16
C LEU A 189 -9.66 -7.39 -1.14
N ILE A 190 -10.04 -7.16 -2.40
CA ILE A 190 -9.14 -6.59 -3.42
C ILE A 190 -8.77 -5.14 -3.09
N ILE A 191 -9.67 -4.36 -2.49
CA ILE A 191 -9.40 -2.97 -2.05
C ILE A 191 -8.15 -2.90 -1.13
N SER A 192 -7.83 -3.98 -0.40
CA SER A 192 -6.64 -4.02 0.45
C SER A 192 -5.33 -3.79 -0.33
N PHE A 193 -5.27 -4.17 -1.61
CA PHE A 193 -4.11 -3.94 -2.47
C PHE A 193 -3.95 -2.45 -2.77
N ASP A 194 -5.05 -1.78 -3.14
CA ASP A 194 -5.02 -0.36 -3.44
C ASP A 194 -4.67 0.47 -2.20
N GLY A 195 -5.12 0.01 -1.03
CA GLY A 195 -4.72 0.59 0.26
C GLY A 195 -3.20 0.63 0.48
N ASN A 196 -2.45 -0.37 0.02
CA ASN A 196 -0.99 -0.36 0.08
C ASN A 196 -0.36 0.67 -0.85
N ILE A 197 -0.93 0.89 -2.04
CA ILE A 197 -0.48 1.91 -2.99
C ILE A 197 -0.80 3.32 -2.49
N VAL A 198 -1.98 3.52 -1.92
CA VAL A 198 -2.34 4.77 -1.24
C VAL A 198 -1.36 5.04 -0.10
N TYR A 199 -1.03 4.03 0.72
CA TYR A 199 -0.02 4.16 1.76
C TYR A 199 1.35 4.57 1.19
N ALA A 200 1.84 3.88 0.17
CA ALA A 200 3.13 4.18 -0.45
C ALA A 200 3.17 5.62 -0.98
N THR A 201 2.11 6.03 -1.68
CA THR A 201 1.93 7.36 -2.24
C THR A 201 1.96 8.45 -1.17
N LEU A 202 1.35 8.19 -0.01
CA LEU A 202 1.34 9.13 1.10
C LEU A 202 2.72 9.28 1.76
N ILE A 203 3.46 8.18 1.95
CA ILE A 203 4.82 8.25 2.50
C ILE A 203 5.78 8.97 1.55
N ILE A 204 5.71 8.73 0.24
CA ILE A 204 6.59 9.43 -0.70
C ILE A 204 6.26 10.92 -0.82
N LYS A 205 4.96 11.30 -0.77
CA LYS A 205 4.56 12.71 -0.69
C LYS A 205 5.11 13.38 0.57
N LEU A 206 5.04 12.70 1.72
CA LEU A 206 5.62 13.19 2.97
C LEU A 206 7.13 13.38 2.90
N LEU A 207 7.86 12.43 2.30
CA LEU A 207 9.30 12.57 2.10
C LEU A 207 9.62 13.75 1.19
N LYS A 208 8.85 13.95 0.11
CA LYS A 208 8.98 15.11 -0.77
C LYS A 208 8.79 16.42 0.01
N ASP A 209 7.74 16.54 0.81
CA ASP A 209 7.50 17.74 1.62
C ASP A 209 8.66 18.02 2.59
N LYS A 210 9.31 16.96 3.12
CA LYS A 210 10.51 17.12 3.97
C LYS A 210 11.73 17.58 3.17
N VAL A 211 11.91 17.14 1.93
CA VAL A 211 12.95 17.66 1.02
C VAL A 211 12.71 19.14 0.74
N ASP A 212 11.48 19.55 0.49
CA ASP A 212 11.14 20.96 0.23
C ASP A 212 11.43 21.84 1.46
N LEU A 213 11.06 21.39 2.66
CA LEU A 213 11.40 22.09 3.92
C LEU A 213 12.91 22.13 4.17
N TRP A 214 13.63 21.05 3.84
CA TRP A 214 15.08 21.02 3.93
C TRP A 214 15.72 22.06 3.00
N ASN A 215 15.27 22.15 1.74
CA ASN A 215 15.74 23.15 0.77
C ASN A 215 15.55 24.58 1.28
N ILE A 216 14.37 24.89 1.83
CA ILE A 216 14.07 26.22 2.39
C ILE A 216 15.02 26.55 3.55
N LYS A 217 15.22 25.61 4.49
CA LYS A 217 16.13 25.82 5.63
C LYS A 217 17.59 25.92 5.19
N ASN A 218 17.98 25.19 4.14
CA ASN A 218 19.32 25.26 3.58
C ASN A 218 19.59 26.63 2.94
N TYR A 219 18.61 27.23 2.28
CA TYR A 219 18.75 28.60 1.75
C TYR A 219 18.93 29.63 2.89
N GLN A 220 18.20 29.45 4.00
CA GLN A 220 18.27 30.34 5.17
C GLN A 220 19.63 30.29 5.89
N LEU A 221 20.45 29.23 5.71
CA LEU A 221 21.81 29.15 6.27
C LEU A 221 22.70 30.30 5.79
N GLY A 222 22.49 30.80 4.57
CA GLY A 222 23.30 31.88 4.00
C GLY A 222 23.18 33.20 4.76
N ALA A 223 22.06 33.39 5.48
CA ALA A 223 21.78 34.60 6.26
C ALA A 223 22.23 34.51 7.73
N MET A 224 22.73 33.35 8.19
CA MET A 224 23.16 33.15 9.59
C MET A 224 24.60 33.58 9.82
N ASP A 225 24.94 34.00 11.05
CA ASP A 225 26.31 34.27 11.48
C ASP A 225 27.20 33.02 11.37
N ASP A 226 28.50 33.20 11.08
CA ASP A 226 29.43 32.10 10.77
C ASP A 226 29.51 31.01 11.86
N ARG A 227 29.39 31.40 13.13
CA ARG A 227 29.45 30.47 14.27
C ARG A 227 28.22 29.56 14.33
N GLU A 228 27.03 30.13 14.18
CA GLU A 228 25.76 29.40 14.17
C GLU A 228 25.63 28.55 12.90
N ARG A 229 26.07 29.13 11.77
CA ARG A 229 26.08 28.48 10.46
C ARG A 229 26.82 27.15 10.49
N LYS A 230 27.99 27.07 11.12
CA LYS A 230 28.77 25.81 11.20
C LYS A 230 28.01 24.71 11.96
N MET A 231 27.41 25.04 13.11
CA MET A 231 26.67 24.06 13.91
C MET A 231 25.36 23.64 13.23
N TYR A 232 24.65 24.60 12.64
CA TYR A 232 23.37 24.35 11.97
C TYR A 232 23.54 23.62 10.64
N SER A 233 24.60 23.92 9.88
CA SER A 233 24.95 23.23 8.64
C SER A 233 25.13 21.72 8.85
N LYS A 234 25.81 21.33 9.94
CA LYS A 234 25.95 19.90 10.29
C LYS A 234 24.58 19.24 10.51
N LYS A 235 23.68 19.87 11.27
CA LYS A 235 22.34 19.32 11.52
C LYS A 235 21.48 19.23 10.25
N ILE A 236 21.58 20.23 9.37
CA ILE A 236 20.90 20.22 8.07
C ILE A 236 21.43 19.09 7.18
N PHE A 237 22.74 18.88 7.15
CA PHE A 237 23.34 17.76 6.41
C PHE A 237 22.90 16.41 6.99
N ASP A 238 22.92 16.25 8.31
CA ASP A 238 22.45 15.03 8.99
C ASP A 238 20.96 14.76 8.68
N ALA A 239 20.13 15.80 8.60
CA ALA A 239 18.73 15.67 8.20
C ALA A 239 18.58 15.19 6.75
N TYR A 240 19.41 15.67 5.82
CA TYR A 240 19.43 15.22 4.43
C TYR A 240 19.80 13.75 4.31
N VAL A 241 20.87 13.32 5.00
CA VAL A 241 21.28 11.91 5.05
C VAL A 241 20.15 11.04 5.59
N ASN A 242 19.47 11.49 6.65
CA ASN A 242 18.31 10.78 7.18
C ASN A 242 17.14 10.68 6.18
N ILE A 243 16.88 11.72 5.37
CA ILE A 243 15.86 11.69 4.31
C ILE A 243 16.22 10.64 3.25
N LEU A 244 17.48 10.63 2.77
CA LEU A 244 17.94 9.63 1.79
C LEU A 244 17.83 8.20 2.32
N ASP A 245 18.25 8.00 3.56
CA ASP A 245 18.12 6.72 4.25
C ASP A 245 16.65 6.27 4.39
N CYS A 246 15.76 7.22 4.67
CA CYS A 246 14.33 6.97 4.77
C CYS A 246 13.76 6.56 3.40
N TYR A 247 14.20 7.21 2.32
CA TYR A 247 13.85 6.84 0.95
C TYR A 247 14.38 5.44 0.58
N GLU A 248 15.60 5.07 0.96
CA GLU A 248 16.11 3.70 0.76
C GLU A 248 15.23 2.67 1.48
N GLN A 249 14.83 2.93 2.73
CA GLN A 249 13.90 2.05 3.44
C GLN A 249 12.53 1.98 2.76
N TYR A 250 12.05 3.10 2.21
CA TYR A 250 10.81 3.16 1.45
C TYR A 250 10.88 2.24 0.22
N CYS A 251 11.95 2.32 -0.57
CA CYS A 251 12.15 1.44 -1.73
C CYS A 251 12.11 -0.03 -1.32
N ILE A 252 12.83 -0.41 -0.25
CA ILE A 252 12.83 -1.80 0.25
C ILE A 252 11.41 -2.27 0.63
N CYS A 253 10.60 -1.40 1.25
CA CYS A 253 9.27 -1.78 1.74
C CYS A 253 8.18 -1.78 0.67
N PHE A 254 8.28 -0.89 -0.35
CA PHE A 254 7.17 -0.62 -1.26
C PHE A 254 7.45 -0.93 -2.73
N GLN A 255 8.71 -1.06 -3.16
CA GLN A 255 9.03 -1.27 -4.57
C GLN A 255 8.39 -2.55 -5.11
N GLN A 256 8.40 -3.64 -4.34
CA GLN A 256 7.77 -4.90 -4.75
C GLN A 256 6.26 -4.75 -4.96
N HIS A 257 5.59 -4.03 -4.08
CA HIS A 257 4.16 -3.74 -4.19
C HIS A 257 3.83 -2.87 -5.40
N ILE A 258 4.61 -1.82 -5.63
CA ILE A 258 4.42 -0.91 -6.77
C ILE A 258 4.60 -1.67 -8.08
N VAL A 259 5.68 -2.46 -8.21
CA VAL A 259 5.95 -3.26 -9.41
C VAL A 259 4.84 -4.28 -9.64
N PHE A 260 4.45 -5.02 -8.59
CA PHE A 260 3.35 -5.97 -8.69
C PHE A 260 2.06 -5.30 -9.14
N HIS A 261 1.69 -4.17 -8.53
CA HIS A 261 0.48 -3.43 -8.88
C HIS A 261 0.53 -2.91 -10.32
N CYS A 262 1.65 -2.36 -10.79
CA CYS A 262 1.79 -1.91 -12.18
C CYS A 262 1.60 -3.07 -13.18
N ILE A 263 2.21 -4.22 -12.92
CA ILE A 263 2.05 -5.42 -13.77
C ILE A 263 0.60 -5.90 -13.73
N TYR A 264 0.01 -5.99 -12.54
CA TYR A 264 -1.36 -6.43 -12.32
C TYR A 264 -2.37 -5.53 -13.05
N SER A 265 -2.31 -4.22 -12.84
CA SER A 265 -3.20 -3.26 -13.50
C SER A 265 -3.05 -3.30 -15.02
N PHE A 266 -1.82 -3.40 -15.53
CA PHE A 266 -1.58 -3.52 -16.97
C PHE A 266 -2.21 -4.79 -17.54
N ALA A 267 -1.98 -5.94 -16.90
CA ALA A 267 -2.54 -7.22 -17.33
C ALA A 267 -4.08 -7.20 -17.31
N GLU A 268 -4.70 -6.68 -16.24
CA GLU A 268 -6.16 -6.55 -16.13
C GLU A 268 -6.73 -5.61 -17.21
N ILE A 269 -6.09 -4.46 -17.50
CA ILE A 269 -6.52 -3.55 -18.58
C ILE A 269 -6.50 -4.26 -19.93
N VAL A 270 -5.42 -4.99 -20.25
CA VAL A 270 -5.30 -5.75 -21.51
C VAL A 270 -6.40 -6.81 -21.59
N ILE A 271 -6.66 -7.52 -20.49
CA ILE A 271 -7.74 -8.50 -20.38
C ILE A 271 -9.11 -7.86 -20.65
N TYR A 272 -9.43 -6.76 -19.98
CA TYR A 272 -10.72 -6.08 -20.16
C TYR A 272 -10.89 -5.54 -21.58
N PHE A 273 -9.81 -5.00 -22.15
CA PHE A 273 -9.81 -4.53 -23.53
C PHE A 273 -10.09 -5.68 -24.52
N GLN A 274 -9.44 -6.84 -24.32
CA GLN A 274 -9.69 -8.03 -25.12
C GLN A 274 -11.15 -8.52 -25.00
N ILE A 275 -11.69 -8.58 -23.78
CA ILE A 275 -13.10 -8.96 -23.55
C ILE A 275 -14.04 -7.99 -24.26
N GLY A 276 -13.76 -6.68 -24.19
CA GLY A 276 -14.54 -5.65 -24.87
C GLY A 276 -14.55 -5.82 -26.40
N ILE A 277 -13.40 -6.10 -27.01
CA ILE A 277 -13.30 -6.39 -28.45
C ILE A 277 -14.11 -7.64 -28.81
N GLN A 278 -13.95 -8.73 -28.05
CA GLN A 278 -14.67 -9.99 -28.31
C GLN A 278 -16.19 -9.81 -28.22
N PHE A 279 -16.65 -9.04 -27.22
CA PHE A 279 -18.06 -8.70 -27.07
C PHE A 279 -18.60 -7.93 -28.29
N ASN A 280 -17.89 -6.89 -28.73
CA ASN A 280 -18.29 -6.09 -29.88
C ASN A 280 -18.33 -6.91 -31.18
N ILE A 281 -17.34 -7.78 -31.43
CA ILE A 281 -17.33 -8.66 -32.61
C ILE A 281 -18.52 -9.64 -32.57
N LYS A 282 -18.82 -10.22 -31.41
CA LYS A 282 -19.97 -11.13 -31.25
C LYS A 282 -21.30 -10.41 -31.48
N MET A 283 -21.44 -9.19 -30.97
CA MET A 283 -22.62 -8.35 -31.18
C MET A 283 -22.81 -8.05 -32.67
N LEU A 284 -21.76 -7.63 -33.37
CA LEU A 284 -21.80 -7.36 -34.81
C LEU A 284 -22.16 -8.61 -35.62
N SER A 285 -21.58 -9.77 -35.28
CA SER A 285 -21.90 -11.04 -35.93
C SER A 285 -23.37 -11.42 -35.76
N ASN A 286 -23.95 -11.18 -34.58
CA ASN A 286 -25.36 -11.44 -34.33
C ASN A 286 -26.27 -10.49 -35.12
N VAL A 287 -25.92 -9.21 -35.21
CA VAL A 287 -26.66 -8.23 -36.02
C VAL A 287 -26.62 -8.62 -37.50
N LEU A 288 -25.44 -8.97 -38.05
CA LEU A 288 -25.32 -9.42 -39.44
C LEU A 288 -26.15 -10.69 -39.72
N LYS A 289 -26.20 -11.63 -38.78
CA LYS A 289 -27.07 -12.82 -38.89
C LYS A 289 -28.55 -12.46 -38.92
N MET A 290 -28.99 -11.41 -38.22
CA MET A 290 -30.39 -10.95 -38.27
C MET A 290 -30.75 -10.26 -39.60
N TYR A 291 -29.78 -9.71 -40.33
CA TYR A 291 -30.03 -9.07 -41.63
C TYR A 291 -29.93 -10.02 -42.83
N LEU A 292 -29.24 -11.16 -42.68
CA LEU A 292 -29.02 -12.13 -43.76
C LEU A 292 -30.07 -13.26 -43.79
N PHE A 293 -30.92 -13.37 -42.77
CA PHE A 293 -32.02 -14.33 -42.66
C PHE A 293 -33.35 -13.59 -42.49
#